data_AF-A0A3L7U6F1-F1
#
_entry.id   AF-A0A3L7U6F1-F1
#
_cell.length_a   1.000
_cell.length_b   1.000
_cell.length_c   1.000
_cell.angle_alpha   90.00
_cell.angle_beta   90.00
_cell.angle_gamma   90.00
#
_symmetry.space_group_name_H-M   'P 1'
#
loop_
_entity.id
_entity.type
_entity.pdbx_description
1 polymer ?
#
loop_
_entity_poly.entity_id
_entity_poly.type
_entity_poly.pdbx_seq_one_letter_code
_entity_poly.pdbx_strand_id
1 'polypeptide(L)'
;MNIKWTVLAFVAGAALSWGVYVPLVHDATTRFGSNLRAFLMVGIAYFLVAVLIPSFFIFYKGDPTAKDSAKLNWATPSITFGILAGIAGAAGALCVIFAVKEAGSAAPFIVAPLVFAGAPIINTIVSVTIFAHGKKFESLSASFYIGLVVAIAGMLLVMFNKPNEIKASAQPVAAFAATAGGGSTTPQ
;
A
#
# COMPACT_ATOMS: atom_id res chain seq x y z
N MET A 1 4.53 4.13 -27.12
CA MET A 1 5.18 3.37 -26.02
C MET A 1 4.69 1.93 -26.07
N ASN A 2 5.55 0.97 -26.42
CA ASN A 2 5.18 -0.45 -26.38
C ASN A 2 5.49 -1.03 -24.99
N ILE A 3 4.67 -0.66 -24.00
CA ILE A 3 4.73 -1.28 -22.67
C ILE A 3 4.06 -2.64 -22.78
N LYS A 4 4.72 -3.70 -22.28
CA LYS A 4 4.12 -5.04 -22.27
C LYS A 4 2.85 -5.04 -21.42
N TRP A 5 1.76 -5.63 -21.92
CA TRP A 5 0.49 -5.72 -21.21
C TRP A 5 0.63 -6.31 -19.80
N THR A 6 1.52 -7.30 -19.63
CA THR A 6 1.81 -7.91 -18.32
C THR A 6 2.32 -6.90 -17.30
N VAL A 7 3.11 -5.90 -17.71
CA VAL A 7 3.57 -4.83 -16.82
C VAL A 7 2.39 -3.99 -16.35
N LEU A 8 1.49 -3.62 -17.26
CA LEU A 8 0.30 -2.84 -16.92
C LEU A 8 -0.61 -3.63 -15.96
N ALA A 9 -0.76 -4.94 -16.16
CA ALA A 9 -1.53 -5.79 -15.27
C ALA A 9 -0.96 -5.84 -13.84
N PHE A 10 0.36 -6.01 -13.68
CA PHE A 10 0.99 -6.01 -12.34
C PHE A 10 0.96 -4.63 -11.68
N VAL A 11 1.14 -3.56 -12.46
CA VAL A 11 1.02 -2.18 -11.95
C VAL A 11 -0.42 -1.89 -11.49
N ALA A 12 -1.43 -2.33 -12.26
CA ALA A 12 -2.82 -2.21 -11.85
C ALA A 12 -3.12 -3.02 -10.57
N GLY A 13 -2.60 -4.25 -10.48
CA GLY A 13 -2.69 -5.06 -9.26
C GLY A 13 -2.07 -4.37 -8.05
N ALA A 14 -0.87 -3.81 -8.21
CA ALA A 14 -0.21 -3.04 -7.15
C ALA A 14 -1.03 -1.80 -6.75
N ALA A 15 -1.55 -1.04 -7.72
CA ALA A 15 -2.39 0.12 -7.45
C ALA A 15 -3.68 -0.25 -6.70
N LEU A 16 -4.32 -1.37 -7.06
CA LEU A 16 -5.49 -1.88 -6.37
C LEU A 16 -5.15 -2.30 -4.93
N SER A 17 -4.07 -3.07 -4.73
CA SER A 17 -3.66 -3.52 -3.39
C SER A 17 -3.33 -2.34 -2.47
N TRP A 18 -2.57 -1.35 -2.95
CA TRP A 18 -2.22 -0.16 -2.19
C TRP A 18 -3.38 0.82 -2.01
N GLY A 19 -4.30 0.90 -2.97
CA GLY A 19 -5.50 1.72 -2.87
C GLY A 19 -6.46 1.21 -1.78
N VAL A 20 -6.61 -0.11 -1.65
CA VAL A 20 -7.45 -0.73 -0.62
C VAL A 20 -6.74 -0.80 0.75
N TYR A 21 -5.41 -0.73 0.77
CA TYR A 21 -4.61 -0.82 1.99
C TYR A 21 -4.95 0.23 3.05
N VAL A 22 -5.01 1.52 2.71
CA VAL A 22 -5.23 2.60 3.71
C VAL A 22 -6.61 2.49 4.37
N PRO A 23 -7.73 2.25 3.64
CA PRO A 23 -9.02 1.94 4.25
C PRO A 23 -9.00 0.71 5.16
N LEU A 24 -8.38 -0.40 4.74
CA LEU A 24 -8.28 -1.61 5.57
C LEU A 24 -7.48 -1.37 6.85
N VAL A 25 -6.40 -0.59 6.77
CA VAL A 25 -5.62 -0.19 7.94
C VAL A 25 -6.46 0.68 8.87
N HIS A 26 -7.21 1.64 8.35
CA HIS A 26 -8.09 2.48 9.15
C HIS A 26 -9.16 1.67 9.89
N ASP A 27 -9.79 0.70 9.22
CA ASP A 27 -10.77 -0.19 9.85
C ASP A 27 -10.09 -1.12 10.88
N ALA A 28 -8.95 -1.72 10.56
CA ALA A 28 -8.21 -2.59 11.47
C ALA A 28 -7.76 -1.85 12.74
N THR A 29 -7.18 -0.66 12.59
CA THR A 29 -6.73 0.17 13.73
C THR A 29 -7.89 0.57 14.63
N THR A 30 -9.04 0.89 14.04
CA THR A 30 -10.29 1.20 14.76
C THR A 30 -10.81 -0.02 15.53
N ARG A 31 -10.90 -1.19 14.88
CA ARG A 31 -11.41 -2.43 15.52
C ARG A 31 -10.49 -2.96 16.61
N PHE A 32 -9.18 -2.88 16.43
CA PHE A 32 -8.22 -3.30 17.45
C PHE A 32 -8.11 -2.29 18.60
N GLY A 33 -8.51 -1.03 18.38
CA GLY A 33 -8.23 0.09 19.30
C GLY A 33 -6.72 0.33 19.51
N SER A 34 -5.86 -0.27 18.69
CA SER A 34 -4.41 -0.26 18.85
C SER A 34 -3.71 -0.38 17.51
N ASN A 35 -3.01 0.70 17.16
CA ASN A 35 -2.31 0.81 15.88
C ASN A 35 -1.15 -0.18 15.74
N LEU A 36 -0.44 -0.45 16.84
CA LEU A 36 0.66 -1.40 16.84
C LEU A 36 0.18 -2.84 16.71
N ARG A 37 -1.00 -3.19 17.25
CA ARG A 37 -1.60 -4.52 17.03
C ARG A 37 -2.05 -4.70 15.58
N ALA A 38 -2.68 -3.68 15.00
CA ALA A 38 -2.99 -3.69 13.58
C ALA A 38 -1.72 -3.81 12.72
N PHE A 39 -0.66 -3.06 13.03
CA PHE A 39 0.62 -3.16 12.33
C PHE A 39 1.28 -4.52 12.49
N LEU A 40 1.19 -5.15 13.67
CA LEU A 40 1.71 -6.50 13.88
C LEU A 40 1.04 -7.50 12.92
N MET A 41 -0.27 -7.40 12.72
CA MET A 41 -0.98 -8.24 11.75
C MET A 41 -0.55 -7.96 10.31
N VAL A 42 -0.31 -6.70 9.95
CA VAL A 42 0.29 -6.33 8.65
C VAL A 42 1.69 -6.95 8.50
N GLY A 43 2.51 -6.93 9.55
CA GLY A 43 3.84 -7.55 9.57
C GLY A 43 3.80 -9.06 9.38
N ILE A 44 2.86 -9.75 10.02
CA ILE A 44 2.64 -11.19 9.80
C ILE A 44 2.26 -11.45 8.34
N ALA A 45 1.34 -10.66 7.77
CA ALA A 45 0.97 -10.80 6.37
C ALA A 45 2.17 -10.56 5.42
N TYR A 46 3.04 -9.59 5.74
CA TYR A 46 4.27 -9.33 4.99
C TYR A 46 5.22 -10.53 5.05
N PHE A 47 5.38 -11.16 6.22
CA PHE A 47 6.18 -12.38 6.32
C PHE A 47 5.60 -13.49 5.43
N LEU A 48 4.29 -13.74 5.51
CA LEU A 48 3.63 -14.79 4.72
C LEU A 48 3.82 -14.57 3.21
N VAL A 49 3.61 -13.35 2.74
CA VAL A 49 3.68 -13.04 1.31
C VAL A 49 5.11 -12.87 0.84
N ALA A 50 5.93 -12.08 1.53
CA ALA A 50 7.28 -11.71 1.08
C ALA A 50 8.34 -12.77 1.38
N VAL A 51 8.10 -13.70 2.31
CA VAL A 51 9.05 -14.78 2.61
C VAL A 51 8.57 -16.10 2.02
N LEU A 52 7.33 -16.53 2.32
CA LEU A 52 6.90 -17.88 1.94
C LEU A 52 6.67 -18.02 0.44
N ILE A 53 6.05 -17.04 -0.22
CA ILE A 53 5.78 -17.13 -1.66
C ILE A 53 7.09 -17.15 -2.47
N PRO A 54 8.04 -16.20 -2.31
CA PRO A 54 9.32 -16.28 -3.00
C PRO A 54 10.09 -17.55 -2.68
N SER A 55 10.09 -18.00 -1.41
CA SER A 55 10.80 -19.22 -1.01
C SER A 55 10.24 -20.46 -1.71
N PHE A 56 8.91 -20.56 -1.84
CA PHE A 56 8.28 -21.64 -2.60
C PHE A 56 8.70 -21.64 -4.08
N PHE A 57 8.71 -20.49 -4.74
CA PHE A 57 9.11 -20.40 -6.14
C PHE A 57 10.61 -20.65 -6.34
N ILE A 58 11.47 -20.06 -5.51
CA ILE A 58 12.92 -20.17 -5.65
C ILE A 58 13.41 -21.60 -5.36
N PHE A 59 12.91 -22.22 -4.28
CA PHE A 59 13.46 -23.50 -3.81
C PHE A 59 12.70 -24.73 -4.28
N TYR A 60 11.42 -24.61 -4.66
CA TYR A 60 10.58 -25.77 -4.98
C TYR A 60 10.08 -25.79 -6.43
N LYS A 61 9.57 -24.67 -6.95
CA LYS A 61 8.95 -24.62 -8.28
C LYS A 61 9.89 -24.20 -9.43
N GLY A 62 11.06 -23.68 -9.10
CA GLY A 62 11.94 -22.99 -10.05
C GLY A 62 11.52 -21.53 -10.21
N ASP A 63 12.47 -20.62 -10.02
CA ASP A 63 12.24 -19.18 -10.01
C ASP A 63 11.74 -18.67 -11.38
N PRO A 64 10.47 -18.25 -11.50
CA PRO A 64 9.91 -17.77 -12.76
C PRO A 64 10.45 -16.39 -13.17
N THR A 65 11.15 -15.70 -12.27
CA THR A 65 11.73 -14.38 -12.48
C THR A 65 13.21 -14.45 -12.88
N ALA A 66 13.86 -15.60 -12.68
CA ALA A 66 15.22 -15.84 -13.09
C ALA A 66 15.34 -15.91 -14.63
N LYS A 67 16.00 -14.91 -15.22
CA LYS A 67 16.26 -14.87 -16.68
C LYS A 67 17.43 -15.76 -17.10
N ASP A 68 18.37 -15.98 -16.18
CA ASP A 68 19.57 -16.78 -16.38
C ASP A 68 19.99 -17.35 -15.03
N SER A 69 19.67 -18.62 -14.78
CA SER A 69 19.93 -19.29 -13.49
C SER A 69 21.42 -19.37 -13.17
N ALA A 70 22.31 -19.27 -14.16
CA ALA A 70 23.77 -19.26 -13.96
C ALA A 70 24.29 -17.89 -13.48
N LYS A 71 23.48 -16.82 -13.55
CA LYS A 71 23.84 -15.45 -13.11
C LYS A 71 23.12 -15.01 -11.84
N LEU A 72 22.52 -15.94 -11.09
CA LEU A 72 21.90 -15.62 -9.81
C LEU A 72 22.95 -15.10 -8.83
N ASN A 73 22.73 -13.90 -8.30
CA ASN A 73 23.70 -13.19 -7.48
C ASN A 73 23.20 -13.06 -6.04
N TRP A 74 23.72 -13.93 -5.17
CA TRP A 74 23.49 -13.92 -3.72
C TRP A 74 24.61 -13.23 -2.94
N ALA A 75 25.38 -12.35 -3.60
CA ALA A 75 26.44 -11.61 -2.92
C ALA A 75 25.89 -10.63 -1.88
N THR A 76 26.73 -10.30 -0.91
CA THR A 76 26.41 -9.39 0.21
C THR A 76 25.76 -8.07 -0.24
N PRO A 77 26.23 -7.38 -1.31
CA PRO A 77 25.58 -6.14 -1.74
C PRO A 77 24.12 -6.35 -2.18
N SER A 78 23.81 -7.42 -2.91
CA SER A 78 22.46 -7.74 -3.38
C SER A 78 21.52 -8.01 -2.20
N ILE A 79 22.00 -8.77 -1.20
CA ILE A 79 21.24 -9.05 0.03
C ILE A 79 21.00 -7.75 0.80
N THR A 80 22.02 -6.92 0.97
CA THR A 80 21.91 -5.64 1.70
C THR A 80 20.88 -4.71 1.04
N PHE A 81 20.92 -4.53 -0.28
CA PHE A 81 19.91 -3.71 -0.97
C PHE A 81 18.51 -4.31 -0.87
N GLY A 82 18.37 -5.64 -0.91
CA GLY A 82 17.10 -6.31 -0.65
C GLY A 82 16.53 -6.03 0.73
N ILE A 83 17.37 -6.13 1.77
CA ILE A 83 16.99 -5.82 3.16
C ILE A 83 16.63 -4.33 3.31
N LEU A 84 17.44 -3.43 2.77
CA LEU A 84 17.18 -1.98 2.84
C LEU A 84 15.87 -1.61 2.14
N ALA A 85 15.57 -2.22 0.98
CA ALA A 85 14.30 -2.03 0.30
C ALA A 85 13.11 -2.53 1.15
N GLY A 86 13.26 -3.69 1.79
CA GLY A 86 12.24 -4.23 2.71
C GLY A 86 12.00 -3.33 3.93
N ILE A 87 13.07 -2.83 4.57
CA ILE A 87 13.00 -1.89 5.70
C ILE A 87 12.30 -0.60 5.27
N ALA A 88 12.66 -0.03 4.10
CA ALA A 88 12.01 1.18 3.60
C ALA A 88 10.50 0.98 3.40
N GLY A 89 10.07 -0.16 2.86
CA GLY A 89 8.66 -0.51 2.71
C GLY A 89 7.93 -0.66 4.05
N ALA A 90 8.52 -1.40 5.00
CA ALA A 90 7.94 -1.61 6.32
C ALA A 90 7.87 -0.31 7.15
N ALA A 91 8.89 0.54 7.08
CA ALA A 91 8.89 1.85 7.70
C ALA A 91 7.81 2.76 7.10
N GLY A 92 7.64 2.74 5.77
CA GLY A 92 6.54 3.45 5.11
C GLY A 92 5.16 2.98 5.59
N ALA A 93 4.94 1.67 5.70
CA ALA A 93 3.70 1.10 6.23
C ALA A 93 3.43 1.53 7.68
N LEU A 94 4.47 1.56 8.53
CA LEU A 94 4.38 2.06 9.90
C LEU A 94 3.99 3.54 9.96
N CYS A 95 4.61 4.38 9.12
CA CYS A 95 4.27 5.79 9.00
C CYS A 95 2.82 6.01 8.56
N VAL A 96 2.32 5.20 7.60
CA VAL A 96 0.90 5.25 7.18
C VAL A 96 -0.03 4.95 8.35
N ILE A 97 0.30 3.95 9.17
CA ILE A 97 -0.53 3.58 10.34
C ILE A 97 -0.59 4.72 11.37
N PHE A 98 0.53 5.35 11.68
CA PHE A 98 0.52 6.52 12.57
C PHE A 98 -0.20 7.72 11.94
N ALA A 99 -0.05 7.95 10.63
CA ALA A 99 -0.79 9.00 9.94
C ALA A 99 -2.31 8.76 9.98
N VAL A 100 -2.75 7.52 9.82
CA VAL A 100 -4.16 7.13 9.94
C VAL A 100 -4.70 7.34 11.35
N LYS A 101 -3.90 7.03 12.38
CA LYS A 101 -4.24 7.32 13.77
C LYS A 101 -4.51 8.82 13.98
N GLU A 102 -3.58 9.67 13.54
CA GLU A 102 -3.69 11.11 13.76
C GLU A 102 -4.78 11.76 12.88
N ALA A 103 -5.05 11.20 11.70
CA ALA A 103 -6.05 11.73 10.77
C ALA A 103 -7.50 11.30 11.08
N GLY A 104 -7.74 10.37 12.00
CA GLY A 104 -9.08 9.96 12.41
C GLY A 104 -9.93 9.39 11.26
N SER A 105 -11.24 9.60 11.27
CA SER A 105 -12.15 9.03 10.27
C SER A 105 -12.00 9.65 8.86
N ALA A 106 -11.31 10.78 8.73
CA ALA A 106 -10.89 11.34 7.44
C ALA A 106 -9.60 10.73 6.87
N ALA A 107 -8.97 9.78 7.58
CA ALA A 107 -7.67 9.22 7.22
C ALA A 107 -7.55 8.69 5.78
N PRO A 108 -8.52 7.92 5.23
CA PRO A 108 -8.40 7.41 3.86
C PRO A 108 -8.32 8.52 2.81
N PHE A 109 -8.99 9.66 3.05
CA PHE A 109 -9.07 10.79 2.12
C PHE A 109 -7.90 11.76 2.23
N ILE A 110 -7.10 11.65 3.29
CA ILE A 110 -5.94 12.53 3.54
C ILE A 110 -4.64 11.77 3.28
N VAL A 111 -4.49 10.59 3.91
CA VAL A 111 -3.23 9.85 3.94
C VAL A 111 -2.91 9.25 2.57
N ALA A 112 -3.88 8.62 1.91
CA ALA A 112 -3.63 7.98 0.62
C ALA A 112 -3.21 9.00 -0.47
N PRO A 113 -3.94 10.11 -0.71
CA PRO A 113 -3.54 11.08 -1.72
C PRO A 113 -2.16 11.70 -1.47
N LEU A 114 -1.85 12.02 -0.21
CA LEU A 114 -0.54 12.58 0.17
C LEU A 114 0.61 11.61 -0.13
N VAL A 115 0.48 10.35 0.31
CA VAL A 115 1.53 9.34 0.12
C VAL A 115 1.70 9.01 -1.36
N PHE A 116 0.61 8.74 -2.08
CA PHE A 116 0.68 8.26 -3.46
C PHE A 116 0.99 9.36 -4.48
N ALA A 117 0.74 10.64 -4.17
CA ALA A 117 1.22 11.74 -5.00
C ALA A 117 2.64 12.19 -4.63
N GLY A 118 3.06 12.04 -3.37
CA GLY A 118 4.42 12.35 -2.93
C GLY A 118 5.46 11.32 -3.35
N ALA A 119 5.11 10.02 -3.34
CA ALA A 119 6.03 8.93 -3.64
C ALA A 119 6.71 9.03 -5.02
N PRO A 120 6.03 9.39 -6.12
CA PRO A 120 6.68 9.59 -7.43
C PRO A 120 7.76 10.68 -7.41
N ILE A 121 7.57 11.75 -6.63
CA ILE A 121 8.52 12.87 -6.52
C ILE A 121 9.80 12.39 -5.85
N ILE A 122 9.67 11.75 -4.69
CA ILE A 122 10.81 11.20 -3.94
C ILE A 122 11.52 10.13 -4.77
N ASN A 123 10.77 9.23 -5.41
CA ASN A 123 11.32 8.22 -6.31
C ASN A 123 12.14 8.85 -7.45
N THR A 124 11.65 9.93 -8.05
CA THR A 124 12.36 10.65 -9.11
C THR A 124 13.68 11.20 -8.59
N ILE A 125 13.67 11.92 -7.47
CA ILE A 125 14.86 12.53 -6.87
C ILE A 125 15.90 11.44 -6.58
N VAL A 126 15.50 10.40 -5.86
CA VAL A 126 16.38 9.30 -5.43
C VAL A 126 16.93 8.52 -6.62
N SER A 127 16.12 8.30 -7.67
CA SER A 127 16.56 7.61 -8.90
C SER A 127 17.60 8.43 -9.67
N VAL A 128 17.43 9.74 -9.76
CA VAL A 128 18.32 10.63 -10.54
C VAL A 128 19.60 10.97 -9.76
N THR A 129 19.54 11.04 -8.43
CA THR A 129 20.68 11.47 -7.60
C THR A 129 21.49 10.31 -7.04
N ILE A 130 20.84 9.27 -6.50
CA ILE A 130 21.50 8.19 -5.75
C ILE A 130 21.65 6.95 -6.63
N PHE A 131 20.58 6.56 -7.33
CA PHE A 131 20.55 5.31 -8.10
C PHE A 131 20.72 5.50 -9.61
N ALA A 132 21.42 6.55 -10.02
CA ALA A 132 21.67 6.80 -11.43
C ALA A 132 22.53 5.71 -12.10
N HIS A 133 23.31 4.93 -11.32
CA HIS A 133 24.10 3.78 -11.78
C HIS A 133 24.95 4.07 -13.04
N GLY A 134 25.48 5.28 -13.16
CA GLY A 134 26.26 5.72 -14.34
C GLY A 134 25.43 5.89 -15.63
N LYS A 135 24.12 5.65 -15.58
CA LYS A 135 23.20 6.00 -16.67
C LYS A 135 23.00 7.50 -16.63
N LYS A 136 23.49 8.19 -17.67
CA LYS A 136 23.06 9.55 -17.98
C LYS A 136 21.60 9.43 -18.41
N PHE A 137 20.66 9.62 -17.48
CA PHE A 137 19.30 9.88 -17.90
C PHE A 137 19.38 11.12 -18.80
N GLU A 138 18.95 10.98 -20.06
CA GLU A 138 18.68 12.13 -20.93
C GLU A 138 17.86 13.11 -20.11
N SER A 139 18.19 14.41 -20.17
CA SER A 139 17.60 15.42 -19.29
C SER A 139 16.10 15.18 -19.21
N LEU A 140 15.59 14.92 -18.00
CA LEU A 140 14.19 14.54 -17.83
C LEU A 140 13.34 15.55 -18.60
N SER A 141 12.55 15.07 -19.55
CA SER A 141 11.81 15.95 -20.44
C SER A 141 10.98 16.95 -19.64
N ALA A 142 10.80 18.16 -20.16
CA ALA A 142 9.93 19.15 -19.52
C ALA A 142 8.53 18.57 -19.23
N SER A 143 8.01 17.72 -20.13
CA SER A 143 6.75 17.00 -19.95
C SER A 143 6.70 16.08 -18.73
N PHE A 144 7.83 15.47 -18.33
CA PHE A 144 7.91 14.65 -17.12
C PHE A 144 7.71 15.49 -15.87
N TYR A 145 8.39 16.64 -15.79
CA TYR A 145 8.21 17.59 -14.68
C TYR A 145 6.80 18.17 -14.63
N ILE A 146 6.22 18.49 -15.79
CA ILE A 146 4.81 18.91 -15.88
C ILE A 146 3.91 17.81 -15.30
N GLY A 147 4.16 16.54 -15.60
CA GLY A 147 3.43 15.41 -15.02
C GLY A 147 3.48 15.38 -13.48
N LEU A 148 4.65 15.64 -12.89
CA LEU A 148 4.79 15.75 -11.43
C LEU A 148 4.01 16.93 -10.86
N VAL A 149 4.06 18.09 -11.52
CA VAL A 149 3.30 19.28 -11.10
C VAL A 149 1.79 19.01 -11.16
N VAL A 150 1.32 18.35 -12.21
CA VAL A 150 -0.09 17.94 -12.34
C VAL A 150 -0.48 16.94 -11.26
N ALA A 151 0.40 16.00 -10.90
CA ALA A 151 0.15 15.08 -9.79
C ALA A 151 0.02 15.81 -8.44
N ILE A 152 0.87 16.82 -8.18
CA ILE A 152 0.76 17.68 -6.99
C ILE A 152 -0.56 18.47 -7.03
N ALA A 153 -0.91 19.06 -8.18
CA ALA A 153 -2.16 19.79 -8.32
C ALA A 153 -3.38 18.89 -8.07
N GLY A 154 -3.39 17.68 -8.62
CA GLY A 154 -4.43 16.68 -8.36
C GLY A 154 -4.54 16.30 -6.88
N MET A 155 -3.41 16.10 -6.20
CA MET A 155 -3.37 15.87 -4.76
C MET A 155 -3.98 17.05 -3.99
N LEU A 156 -3.59 18.29 -4.29
CA LEU A 156 -4.14 19.48 -3.64
C LEU A 156 -5.65 19.60 -3.86
N LEU A 157 -6.14 19.32 -5.07
CA LEU A 157 -7.57 19.31 -5.36
C LEU A 157 -8.32 18.27 -4.51
N VAL A 158 -7.79 17.05 -4.37
CA VAL A 158 -8.39 16.03 -3.51
C VAL A 158 -8.38 16.48 -2.05
N MET A 159 -7.29 17.10 -1.59
CA MET A 159 -7.17 17.56 -0.21
C MET A 159 -8.09 18.73 0.12
N PHE A 160 -8.30 19.67 -0.81
CA PHE A 160 -9.20 20.81 -0.62
C PHE A 160 -10.67 20.42 -0.74
N ASN A 161 -11.00 19.38 -1.52
CA ASN A 161 -12.38 18.91 -1.73
C ASN A 161 -12.69 17.61 -0.98
N LYS A 162 -11.90 17.25 0.03
CA LYS A 162 -12.15 16.04 0.83
C LYS A 162 -13.52 16.15 1.53
N PRO A 163 -14.29 15.06 1.61
CA PRO A 163 -15.59 15.08 2.26
C PRO A 163 -15.43 15.36 3.77
N ASN A 164 -16.28 16.24 4.30
CA ASN A 164 -16.41 16.45 5.73
C ASN A 164 -17.19 15.30 6.35
N GLU A 165 -16.80 14.88 7.55
CA GLU A 165 -17.56 13.91 8.32
C GLU A 165 -18.95 14.48 8.62
N ILE A 166 -19.99 13.84 8.08
CA ILE A 166 -21.34 14.04 8.60
C ILE A 166 -21.34 13.35 9.97
N LYS A 167 -21.31 14.12 11.06
CA LYS A 167 -21.57 13.59 12.40
C LYS A 167 -22.97 12.96 12.38
N ALA A 168 -23.04 11.65 12.16
CA ALA A 168 -24.29 10.92 12.27
C ALA A 168 -24.77 11.06 13.72
N SER A 169 -25.89 11.76 13.90
CA SER A 169 -26.68 11.68 15.12
C SER A 169 -26.92 10.20 15.40
N ALA A 170 -26.58 9.75 16.61
CA ALA A 170 -26.69 8.37 17.02
C ALA A 170 -28.13 7.88 16.85
N GLN A 171 -28.38 7.02 15.86
CA GLN A 171 -29.55 6.16 15.84
C GLN A 171 -29.13 4.74 16.22
N PRO A 172 -29.74 4.15 17.27
CA PRO A 172 -29.31 2.88 17.81
C PRO A 172 -29.66 1.75 16.83
N VAL A 173 -28.64 1.03 16.38
CA VAL A 173 -28.74 -0.20 15.56
C VAL A 173 -29.18 -1.39 16.43
N ALA A 174 -30.15 -1.19 17.33
CA ALA A 174 -30.64 -2.19 18.27
C ALA A 174 -31.89 -2.96 17.76
N ALA A 175 -32.30 -2.78 16.49
CA ALA A 175 -33.53 -3.37 15.99
C ALA A 175 -33.36 -4.66 15.14
N PHE A 176 -32.13 -5.09 14.81
CA PHE A 176 -31.92 -6.29 13.97
C PHE A 176 -31.62 -7.58 14.76
N ALA A 177 -31.51 -7.53 16.09
CA ALA A 177 -31.21 -8.70 16.91
C ALA A 177 -32.45 -9.38 17.52
N ALA A 178 -33.65 -8.79 17.41
CA ALA A 178 -34.84 -9.26 18.12
C ALA A 178 -35.76 -10.22 17.33
N THR A 179 -35.52 -10.47 16.04
CA THR A 179 -36.41 -11.30 15.21
C THR A 179 -35.91 -12.73 14.94
N ALA A 180 -34.78 -13.15 15.51
CA ALA A 180 -34.21 -14.49 15.30
C ALA A 180 -34.46 -15.49 16.45
N GLY A 181 -35.24 -15.16 17.47
CA GLY A 181 -35.46 -16.03 18.63
C GLY A 181 -36.90 -16.04 19.12
N GLY A 182 -37.77 -16.84 18.48
CA GLY A 182 -39.12 -17.05 18.99
C GLY A 182 -40.00 -17.88 18.07
N GLY A 183 -39.79 -19.19 18.02
CA GLY A 183 -40.63 -20.09 17.23
C GLY A 183 -40.48 -21.57 17.56
N SER A 184 -41.02 -22.00 18.70
CA SER A 184 -41.40 -23.40 19.03
C SER A 184 -42.08 -23.36 20.41
N THR A 185 -43.34 -23.73 20.66
CA THR A 185 -44.11 -24.93 20.26
C THR A 185 -45.60 -24.72 20.60
N THR A 186 -46.51 -25.33 19.84
CA THR A 186 -47.96 -25.40 20.08
C THR A 186 -48.30 -26.64 20.92
N PRO A 187 -49.24 -26.61 21.88
CA PRO A 187 -49.74 -27.81 22.54
C PRO A 187 -50.96 -28.41 21.80
N GLN A 188 -51.00 -29.74 21.67
CA GLN A 188 -52.23 -30.53 21.64
C GLN A 188 -52.36 -31.27 22.97
#